data_AF-A0A6G4N830-F1
#
_entry.id   AF-A0A6G4N830-F1
#
_cell.length_a   1.000
_cell.length_b   1.000
_cell.length_c   1.000
_cell.angle_alpha   90.00
_cell.angle_beta   90.00
_cell.angle_gamma   90.00
#
_symmetry.space_group_name_H-M   'P 1'
#
loop_
_entity.id
_entity.type
_entity.pdbx_description
1 polymer ?
#
loop_
_entity_poly.entity_id
_entity_poly.type
_entity_poly.pdbx_seq_one_letter_code
_entity_poly.pdbx_strand_id
1 'polypeptide(L)' 'MFIGKNLEYVRKLNALSRKELSEKINVSEQAIWQYETKNMMPEISKIY' A
#
# COMPACT_ATOMS: atom_id res chain seq x y z
N MET A 1 -10.62 7.54 7.75
CA MET A 1 -11.03 6.16 7.39
C MET A 1 -10.09 5.68 6.32
N PHE A 2 -9.10 4.85 6.67
CA PHE A 2 -8.04 4.46 5.74
C PHE A 2 -8.56 3.45 4.73
N ILE A 3 -8.32 3.73 3.45
CA ILE A 3 -8.96 3.03 2.35
C ILE A 3 -7.98 2.01 1.75
N GLY A 4 -7.59 1.02 2.57
CA GLY A 4 -6.73 -0.09 2.11
C GLY A 4 -7.27 -0.78 0.85
N LYS A 5 -8.60 -0.86 0.72
CA LYS A 5 -9.29 -1.34 -0.48
C LYS A 5 -9.07 -0.48 -1.74
N ASN A 6 -8.92 0.84 -1.59
CA ASN A 6 -8.66 1.72 -2.74
C ASN A 6 -7.22 1.56 -3.23
N LEU A 7 -6.27 1.28 -2.33
CA LEU A 7 -4.89 1.02 -2.71
C LEU A 7 -4.80 -0.25 -3.58
N GLU A 8 -5.48 -1.31 -3.16
CA GLU A 8 -5.55 -2.55 -3.95
C GLU A 8 -6.18 -2.30 -5.33
N TYR A 9 -7.26 -1.53 -5.37
CA TYR A 9 -7.96 -1.21 -6.61
C TYR A 9 -7.09 -0.39 -7.57
N VAL A 10 -6.47 0.69 -7.09
CA VAL A 10 -5.56 1.53 -7.89
C VAL A 10 -4.35 0.74 -8.38
N ARG A 11 -3.79 -0.14 -7.54
CA ARG A 11 -2.68 -1.01 -7.94
C ARG A 11 -3.08 -1.93 -9.09
N LYS A 12 -4.25 -2.60 -8.97
CA LYS A 12 -4.78 -3.49 -10.02
C LYS A 12 -5.12 -2.74 -11.30
N LEU A 13 -5.70 -1.53 -11.22
CA LEU A 13 -5.97 -0.69 -12.38
C LEU A 13 -4.71 -0.35 -13.18
N ASN A 14 -3.57 -0.18 -12.50
CA ASN A 14 -2.29 0.10 -13.13
C ASN A 14 -1.50 -1.18 -13.48
N ALA A 15 -2.11 -2.37 -13.36
CA ALA A 15 -1.48 -3.68 -13.58
C ALA A 15 -0.17 -3.89 -12.79
N LEU A 16 -0.05 -3.27 -11.61
CA LEU A 16 1.14 -3.38 -10.78
C LEU A 16 1.04 -4.57 -9.82
N SER A 17 2.15 -5.27 -9.62
CA SER A 17 2.36 -6.15 -8.46
C SER A 17 2.60 -5.34 -7.19
N ARG A 18 2.48 -5.98 -6.03
CA ARG A 18 2.78 -5.32 -4.74
C ARG A 18 4.24 -4.89 -4.64
N LYS A 19 5.15 -5.70 -5.20
CA LYS A 19 6.58 -5.41 -5.29
C LYS A 19 6.85 -4.17 -6.15
N GLU A 20 6.26 -4.09 -7.34
CA GLU A 20 6.44 -2.93 -8.22
C GLU A 20 5.88 -1.65 -7.59
N LEU A 21 4.74 -1.74 -6.90
CA LEU A 21 4.20 -0.61 -6.14
C LEU A 21 5.12 -0.22 -4.97
N SER A 22 5.67 -1.20 -4.25
CA SER A 22 6.55 -0.96 -3.10
C SER A 22 7.85 -0.28 -3.51
N GLU A 23 8.43 -0.68 -4.65
CA GLU A 23 9.59 -0.03 -5.25
C GLU A 23 9.29 1.42 -5.67
N LYS A 24 8.12 1.68 -6.26
CA LYS A 24 7.71 3.02 -6.69
C LYS A 24 7.53 4.02 -5.55
N ILE A 25 7.04 3.57 -4.38
CA ILE A 25 6.77 4.44 -3.23
C ILE A 25 7.78 4.27 -2.08
N ASN A 26 8.87 3.52 -2.34
CA ASN A 26 9.97 3.26 -1.41
C ASN A 26 9.52 2.73 -0.04
N VAL A 27 8.63 1.74 -0.06
CA VAL A 27 8.22 0.98 1.13
C VAL A 27 8.46 -0.50 0.91
N SER A 28 8.37 -1.32 1.95
CA SER A 28 8.47 -2.78 1.77
C SER A 28 7.21 -3.36 1.15
N GLU A 29 7.35 -4.46 0.40
CA GLU A 29 6.19 -5.22 -0.12
C GLU A 29 5.25 -5.68 1.01
N GLN A 30 5.83 -6.01 2.17
CA GLN A 30 5.08 -6.36 3.37
C GLN A 30 4.24 -5.19 3.90
N ALA A 31 4.71 -3.94 3.77
CA ALA A 31 3.93 -2.75 4.11
C ALA A 31 2.74 -2.57 3.17
N ILE A 32 2.93 -2.74 1.85
CA ILE A 32 1.82 -2.74 0.86
C ILE A 32 0.78 -3.79 1.22
N TRP A 33 1.20 -5.01 1.55
CA TRP A 33 0.28 -6.05 1.98
C TRP A 33 -0.48 -5.67 3.25
N GLN A 34 0.17 -5.04 4.24
CA GLN A 34 -0.51 -4.55 5.44
C GLN A 34 -1.51 -3.43 5.14
N TYR A 35 -1.18 -2.52 4.22
CA TYR A 35 -2.07 -1.46 3.78
C TYR A 35 -3.31 -2.00 3.08
N GLU A 36 -3.17 -2.98 2.19
CA GLU A 36 -4.30 -3.60 1.47
C GLU A 36 -5.15 -4.50 2.37
N THR A 37 -4.52 -5.27 3.25
CA THR A 37 -5.17 -6.45 3.87
C THR A 37 -5.60 -6.21 5.32
N LYS A 38 -4.93 -5.33 6.08
CA LYS A 38 -5.01 -5.36 7.55
C LYS A 38 -5.78 -4.24 8.24
N ASN A 39 -6.50 -3.35 7.54
CA ASN A 39 -7.13 -2.18 8.20
C ASN A 39 -6.14 -1.40 9.08
N MET A 40 -4.83 -1.52 8.84
CA MET A 40 -3.82 -0.77 9.58
C MET A 40 -3.78 0.62 8.94
N MET A 41 -4.30 1.61 9.67
CA MET A 41 -4.03 3.01 9.33
C MET A 41 -2.51 3.17 9.29
N PRO A 42 -1.89 3.60 8.17
CA PRO A 42 -0.49 3.95 8.15
C PRO A 42 -0.32 5.08 9.15
N GLU A 43 0.55 4.86 10.13
CA GLU A 43 0.93 5.92 11.05
C GLU A 43 1.71 6.96 10.26
N ILE A 44 1.09 8.14 10.08
CA ILE A 44 1.69 9.31 9.40
C ILE A 44 3.08 9.64 9.98
N SER A 45 3.30 9.32 11.26
CA SER A 45 4.56 9.45 11.98
C SER A 45 5.75 8.71 11.33
N LYS A 46 5.51 7.67 10.53
CA LYS A 46 6.57 6.92 9.82
C LYS A 46 6.81 7.40 8.39
N ILE A 47 6.06 8.41 7.94
CA ILE A 47 6.13 8.98 6.59
C ILE A 47 6.99 10.27 6.57
N TYR A 48 7.50 10.71 7.73
CA TYR A 48 8.43 11.84 7.85
C TYR A 48 9.80 11.41 8.37
#